data_AF-A0A832ZB79-F1
#
_entry.id   AF-A0A832ZB79-F1
#
_cell.length_a   1.000
_cell.length_b   1.000
_cell.length_c   1.000
_cell.angle_alpha   90.00
_cell.angle_beta   90.00
_cell.angle_gamma   90.00
#
_symmetry.space_group_name_H-M   'P 1'
#
loop_
_entity.id
_entity.type
_entity.pdbx_description
1 polymer ?
#
loop_
_entity_poly.entity_id
_entity_poly.type
_entity_poly.pdbx_seq_one_letter_code
_entity_poly.pdbx_strand_id
1 'polypeptide(L)' 'RLEEEPELINNDPYGEGWLFKIEIVDPKELEKLLTPEKYAEHIRRREGL' A
#
# COMPACT_ATOMS: atom_id res chain seq x y z
N ARG A 1 6.35 15.20 10.92
CA ARG A 1 6.66 13.75 11.01
C ARG A 1 7.29 13.21 9.73
N LEU A 2 6.58 12.80 8.68
CA LEU A 2 7.26 12.22 7.50
C LEU A 2 8.24 13.17 6.79
N GLU A 3 8.00 14.48 6.85
CA GLU A 3 8.95 15.49 6.36
C GLU A 3 10.27 15.52 7.15
N GLU A 4 10.23 15.12 8.42
CA GLU A 4 11.37 15.12 9.36
C GLU A 4 11.99 13.72 9.51
N GLU A 5 11.19 12.66 9.34
CA GLU A 5 11.53 11.25 9.53
C GLU A 5 11.06 10.41 8.31
N PRO A 6 11.63 10.62 7.11
CA PRO A 6 11.22 9.93 5.88
C PRO A 6 11.49 8.41 5.90
N GLU A 7 12.43 7.95 6.74
CA GLU A 7 12.76 6.54 6.92
C GLU A 7 11.60 5.70 7.47
N LEU A 8 10.60 6.32 8.09
CA LEU A 8 9.40 5.64 8.58
C LEU A 8 8.65 4.93 7.44
N ILE A 9 8.74 5.44 6.20
CA ILE A 9 8.17 4.79 5.02
C ILE A 9 8.77 3.39 4.81
N ASN A 10 10.05 3.20 5.14
CA ASN A 10 10.74 1.92 4.98
C ASN A 10 10.60 1.04 6.22
N ASN A 11 10.72 1.62 7.42
CA ASN A 11 10.79 0.87 8.67
C ASN A 11 9.41 0.46 9.20
N ASP A 12 8.38 1.29 9.01
CA ASP A 12 7.02 1.02 9.45
C ASP A 12 5.97 1.45 8.40
N PRO A 13 5.96 0.79 7.22
CA PRO A 13 5.14 1.19 6.07
C PRO A 13 3.63 1.13 6.30
N TYR A 14 3.18 0.32 7.28
CA TYR A 14 1.75 0.11 7.58
C TYR A 14 1.29 0.77 8.88
N GLY A 15 2.23 1.25 9.71
CA GLY A 15 1.95 2.01 10.93
C GLY A 15 2.25 3.49 10.73
N GLU A 16 3.38 3.94 11.25
CA GLU A 16 3.71 5.36 11.29
C GLU A 16 4.06 5.98 9.93
N GLY A 17 4.40 5.15 8.95
CA GLY A 17 4.74 5.52 7.58
C GLY A 17 3.56 5.86 6.64
N TRP A 18 2.33 6.01 7.14
CA TRP A 18 1.17 6.33 6.30
C TRP A 18 1.30 7.71 5.64
N LEU A 19 0.97 7.80 4.34
CA LEU A 19 1.14 9.04 3.57
C LEU A 19 -0.09 9.97 3.67
N PHE A 20 -1.27 9.44 3.38
CA PHE A 20 -2.50 10.21 3.33
C PHE A 20 -3.67 9.42 3.91
N LYS A 21 -4.63 10.14 4.50
CA LYS A 21 -5.94 9.63 4.85
C LYS A 21 -6.95 10.31 3.95
N ILE A 22 -7.70 9.52 3.20
CA ILE A 22 -8.68 10.01 2.23
C ILE A 22 -10.08 9.50 2.56
N GLU A 23 -11.09 10.24 2.11
CA GLU A 23 -12.49 9.80 2.15
C GLU A 23 -12.81 8.94 0.93
N ILE A 24 -13.49 7.81 1.16
CA ILE A 24 -13.94 6.92 0.08
C ILE A 24 -15.33 7.37 -0.34
N VAL A 25 -15.43 7.95 -1.53
CA VAL A 25 -16.69 8.46 -2.08
C VAL A 25 -17.55 7.33 -2.66
N ASP A 26 -16.93 6.34 -3.32
CA ASP A 26 -17.60 5.14 -3.83
C ASP A 26 -16.90 3.85 -3.33
N PRO A 27 -17.49 3.12 -2.37
CA PRO A 27 -16.93 1.88 -1.86
C PRO A 27 -16.71 0.79 -2.92
N LYS A 28 -17.42 0.82 -4.05
CA LYS A 28 -17.26 -0.16 -5.14
C LYS A 28 -15.91 -0.05 -5.84
N GLU A 29 -15.22 1.07 -5.72
CA GLU A 29 -13.86 1.22 -6.25
C GLU A 29 -12.87 0.24 -5.61
N LEU A 30 -13.12 -0.18 -4.36
CA LEU A 30 -12.30 -1.16 -3.65
C LEU A 30 -12.34 -2.55 -4.31
N GLU A 31 -13.45 -2.90 -4.97
CA GLU A 31 -13.59 -4.20 -5.66
C GLU A 31 -12.65 -4.33 -6.87
N LYS A 32 -12.15 -3.21 -7.40
CA LYS A 32 -11.20 -3.17 -8.52
C LYS A 32 -9.75 -3.38 -8.08
N LEU A 33 -9.47 -3.28 -6.78
CA LEU A 33 -8.12 -3.44 -6.23
C LEU A 33 -7.76 -4.92 -6.10
N LEU A 34 -6.46 -5.20 -6.08
CA LEU A 34 -5.97 -6.55 -5.85
C LEU A 34 -6.12 -6.92 -4.37
N THR A 35 -6.50 -8.17 -4.11
CA THR A 35 -6.38 -8.75 -2.76
C THR A 35 -4.89 -8.93 -2.42
N PRO A 36 -4.53 -9.09 -1.13
CA PRO A 36 -3.14 -9.34 -0.74
C PRO A 36 -2.49 -10.53 -1.48
N GLU A 37 -3.24 -11.62 -1.68
CA GLU A 37 -2.76 -12.83 -2.37
C GLU A 37 -2.51 -12.54 -3.85
N LYS A 38 -3.46 -11.86 -4.51
CA LYS A 38 -3.34 -11.47 -5.93
C LYS A 38 -2.18 -10.50 -6.15
N TYR A 39 -1.92 -9.61 -5.20
CA TYR A 39 -0.77 -8.71 -5.27
C TYR A 39 0.55 -9.47 -5.10
N ALA A 40 0.63 -10.41 -4.15
CA ALA A 40 1.81 -11.25 -3.98
C ALA A 40 2.12 -12.08 -5.24
N GLU A 41 1.10 -12.65 -5.89
CA GLU A 41 1.25 -13.35 -7.17
C GLU A 41 1.73 -12.41 -8.29
N HIS A 42 1.17 -11.19 -8.35
CA HIS A 42 1.60 -10.18 -9.32
C HIS A 42 3.09 -9.85 -9.20
N ILE A 43 3.59 -9.69 -7.97
CA ILE A 43 5.02 -9.44 -7.71
C ILE A 43 5.88 -10.63 -8.11
N ARG A 44 5.51 -11.86 -7.71
CA ARG A 44 6.25 -13.08 -8.11
C ARG A 44 6.38 -13.19 -9.62
N ARG A 45 5.26 -13.05 -10.33
CA ARG A 45 5.22 -13.07 -11.79
C ARG A 45 6.11 -11.99 -12.41
N ARG A 46 6.15 -10.79 -11.84
CA ARG A 46 6.98 -9.67 -12.32
C ARG A 46 8.47 -9.94 -12.11
N GLU A 47 8.83 -10.63 -11.05
CA GLU A 47 10.22 -10.95 -10.68
C GLU A 47 10.71 -12.29 -11.27
N GLY A 48 9.86 -13.00 -12.00
CA GLY A 48 10.19 -14.30 -12.61
C GLY A 48 10.26 -15.44 -11.60
N LEU A 49 9.57 -15.30 -10.46
CA LEU A 49 9.47 -16.28 -9.37
C LEU A 49 8.21 -17.13 -9.48
#